data_AF-A0A0R0LVN1-F1
#
_entry.id   AF-A0A0R0LVN1-F1
#
_cell.length_a   1.000
_cell.length_b   1.000
_cell.length_c   1.000
_cell.angle_alpha   90.00
_cell.angle_beta   90.00
_cell.angle_gamma   90.00
#
_symmetry.space_group_name_H-M   'P 1'
#
loop_
_entity.id
_entity.type
_entity.pdbx_description
1 polymer ?
#
loop_
_entity_poly.entity_id
_entity_poly.type
_entity_poly.pdbx_seq_one_letter_code
_entity_poly.pdbx_strand_id
1 'polypeptide(L)'
;MDQTSEQEKKLFSYQDKIDKQYKIFAKNDFALKLTFFNSMKLILKERDEFITDLNNNGIDFWERVCQNCQLLNDLLPDDSEISFIESLKCFYEENYTCGVEIILKKNEYLYNRKLSKKFNLLENDSEGTELKTKKETNCLLFDFFKDNDNDLEVFDILFEIYTNAAQYFFIK
;
A
#
# COMPACT_ATOMS: atom_id res chain seq x y z
N MET A 1 37.44 12.47 22.75
CA MET A 1 37.42 13.22 21.47
C MET A 1 37.88 12.25 20.41
N ASP A 2 36.95 11.65 19.69
CA ASP A 2 37.24 10.57 18.76
C ASP A 2 38.08 11.06 17.59
N GLN A 3 39.30 10.53 17.49
CA GLN A 3 40.11 10.64 16.29
C GLN A 3 39.58 9.62 15.28
N THR A 4 38.51 9.97 14.57
CA THR A 4 38.05 9.21 13.40
C THR A 4 39.23 9.11 12.42
N SER A 5 39.66 7.88 12.16
CA SER A 5 40.82 7.58 11.31
C SER A 5 40.60 8.11 9.89
N GLU A 6 41.68 8.38 9.17
CA GLU A 6 41.61 8.83 7.77
C GLU A 6 40.87 7.82 6.88
N GLN A 7 40.96 6.53 7.22
CA GLN A 7 40.24 5.45 6.55
C GLN A 7 38.73 5.55 6.75
N GLU A 8 38.27 5.81 7.98
CA GLU A 8 36.84 6.01 8.28
C GLU A 8 36.29 7.25 7.58
N LYS A 9 37.02 8.37 7.57
CA LYS A 9 36.62 9.58 6.83
C LYS A 9 36.47 9.32 5.33
N LYS A 10 37.39 8.53 4.76
CA LYS A 10 37.34 8.13 3.35
C LYS A 10 36.14 7.23 3.06
N LEU A 11 35.83 6.29 3.95
CA LEU A 11 34.64 5.44 3.86
C LEU A 11 33.34 6.26 3.91
N PHE A 12 33.21 7.18 4.87
CA PHE A 12 32.07 8.11 4.94
C PHE A 12 31.91 8.94 3.66
N SER A 13 33.01 9.42 3.08
CA SER A 13 32.96 10.16 1.80
C SER A 13 32.45 9.29 0.64
N TYR A 14 32.78 7.99 0.60
CA TYR A 14 32.22 7.09 -0.40
C TYR A 14 30.73 6.82 -0.16
N GLN A 15 30.33 6.61 1.09
CA GLN A 15 28.91 6.41 1.43
C GLN A 15 28.06 7.63 1.03
N ASP A 16 28.50 8.85 1.36
CA ASP A 16 27.80 10.08 0.96
C ASP A 16 27.66 10.21 -0.57
N LYS A 17 28.65 9.76 -1.35
CA LYS A 17 28.55 9.73 -2.81
C LYS A 17 27.54 8.70 -3.29
N ILE A 18 27.52 7.51 -2.68
CA ILE A 18 26.55 6.45 -3.00
C ILE A 18 25.14 6.92 -2.66
N ASP A 19 24.93 7.48 -1.48
CA ASP A 19 23.62 7.98 -1.02
C ASP A 19 23.07 9.06 -1.95
N LYS A 20 23.93 9.97 -2.44
CA LYS A 20 23.56 10.97 -3.44
C LYS A 20 23.11 10.34 -4.76
N GLN A 21 23.84 9.33 -5.26
CA GLN A 21 23.45 8.63 -6.49
C GLN A 21 22.16 7.84 -6.30
N TYR A 22 22.02 7.17 -5.15
CA TYR A 22 20.82 6.43 -4.81
C TYR A 22 19.58 7.34 -4.73
N LYS A 23 19.71 8.52 -4.13
CA LYS A 23 18.62 9.51 -4.09
C LYS A 23 18.19 9.97 -5.48
N ILE A 24 19.11 10.10 -6.43
CA ILE A 24 18.78 10.42 -7.83
C ILE A 24 18.05 9.24 -8.48
N PHE A 25 18.55 8.02 -8.27
CA PHE A 25 17.91 6.80 -8.75
C PHE A 25 16.47 6.67 -8.24
N ALA A 26 16.24 6.78 -6.93
CA ALA A 26 14.92 6.65 -6.33
C ALA A 26 13.92 7.70 -6.87
N LYS A 27 14.37 8.93 -7.12
CA LYS A 27 13.55 9.98 -7.74
C LYS A 27 13.15 9.62 -9.17
N ASN A 28 14.09 9.11 -9.96
CA ASN A 28 13.83 8.72 -11.34
C ASN A 28 12.91 7.50 -11.41
N ASP A 29 13.12 6.50 -10.54
CA ASP A 29 12.25 5.32 -10.42
C ASP A 29 10.81 5.73 -10.09
N PHE A 30 10.63 6.60 -9.10
CA PHE A 30 9.31 7.14 -8.76
C PHE A 30 8.66 7.88 -9.93
N ALA A 31 9.41 8.75 -10.62
CA ALA A 31 8.88 9.50 -11.76
C ALA A 31 8.40 8.58 -12.88
N LEU A 32 9.11 7.47 -13.13
CA LEU A 32 8.69 6.45 -14.07
C LEU A 32 7.43 5.71 -13.60
N LYS A 33 7.38 5.27 -12.34
CA LYS A 33 6.20 4.64 -11.74
C LYS A 33 4.97 5.55 -11.82
N LEU A 34 5.10 6.83 -11.49
CA LEU A 34 4.03 7.82 -11.59
C LEU A 34 3.57 8.01 -13.04
N THR A 35 4.50 8.07 -14.00
CA THR A 35 4.17 8.19 -15.43
C THR A 35 3.36 6.98 -15.90
N PHE A 36 3.80 5.77 -15.56
CA PHE A 36 3.05 4.56 -15.86
C PHE A 36 1.69 4.57 -15.18
N PHE A 37 1.61 4.81 -13.87
CA PHE A 37 0.34 4.88 -13.14
C PHE A 37 -0.66 5.86 -13.79
N ASN A 38 -0.19 7.05 -14.18
CA ASN A 38 -1.03 8.04 -14.86
C ASN A 38 -1.56 7.52 -16.21
N SER A 39 -0.79 6.72 -16.95
CA SER A 39 -1.23 6.14 -18.23
C SER A 39 -2.35 5.10 -18.06
N MET A 40 -2.42 4.40 -16.92
CA MET A 40 -3.43 3.38 -16.62
C MET A 40 -4.57 3.91 -15.73
N LYS A 41 -4.49 5.15 -15.25
CA LYS A 41 -5.45 5.74 -14.29
C LYS A 41 -6.90 5.69 -14.76
N LEU A 42 -7.15 5.94 -16.05
CA LEU A 42 -8.51 5.87 -16.62
C LEU A 42 -9.04 4.43 -16.65
N ILE A 43 -8.20 3.48 -17.07
CA ILE A 43 -8.55 2.05 -17.12
C ILE A 43 -8.86 1.51 -15.73
N LEU A 44 -8.03 1.86 -14.74
CA LEU A 44 -8.26 1.52 -13.35
C LEU A 44 -9.58 2.10 -12.82
N LYS A 45 -9.86 3.37 -13.14
CA LYS A 45 -11.11 4.01 -12.75
C LYS A 45 -12.34 3.30 -13.32
N GLU A 46 -12.35 3.02 -14.63
CA GLU A 46 -13.45 2.28 -15.29
C GLU A 46 -13.64 0.89 -14.67
N ARG A 47 -12.54 0.20 -14.35
CA ARG A 47 -12.60 -1.09 -13.66
C ARG A 47 -13.18 -0.98 -12.25
N ASP A 48 -12.76 0.01 -11.48
CA ASP A 48 -13.24 0.20 -10.11
C ASP A 48 -14.74 0.58 -10.09
N GLU A 49 -15.21 1.35 -11.07
CA GLU A 49 -16.63 1.62 -11.31
C GLU A 49 -17.39 0.33 -11.63
N PHE A 50 -16.87 -0.49 -12.57
CA PHE A 50 -17.46 -1.79 -12.90
C PHE A 50 -17.50 -2.76 -11.72
N ILE A 51 -16.44 -2.82 -10.89
CA ILE A 51 -16.43 -3.63 -9.67
C ILE A 51 -17.49 -3.16 -8.68
N THR A 52 -17.71 -1.85 -8.56
CA THR A 52 -18.78 -1.29 -7.73
C THR A 52 -20.15 -1.78 -8.21
N ASP A 53 -20.38 -1.79 -9.53
CA ASP A 53 -21.61 -2.33 -10.11
C ASP A 53 -21.75 -3.84 -9.89
N LEU A 54 -20.67 -4.62 -9.97
CA LEU A 54 -20.68 -6.05 -9.64
C LEU A 54 -21.11 -6.28 -8.19
N ASN A 55 -20.52 -5.54 -7.24
CA ASN A 55 -20.87 -5.62 -5.83
C ASN A 55 -22.35 -5.28 -5.60
N ASN A 56 -22.87 -4.24 -6.26
CA ASN A 56 -24.29 -3.87 -6.20
C ASN A 56 -25.23 -4.96 -6.75
N ASN A 57 -24.73 -5.80 -7.67
CA ASN A 57 -25.44 -6.94 -8.23
C ASN A 57 -25.19 -8.26 -7.45
N GLY A 58 -24.58 -8.18 -6.27
CA GLY A 58 -24.38 -9.33 -5.37
C GLY A 58 -23.17 -10.19 -5.70
N ILE A 59 -22.26 -9.73 -6.57
CA ILE A 59 -20.99 -10.40 -6.85
C ILE A 59 -19.90 -9.78 -6.00
N ASP A 60 -19.41 -10.52 -5.00
CA ASP A 60 -18.39 -10.03 -4.08
C ASP A 60 -16.98 -10.15 -4.68
N PHE A 61 -16.57 -9.12 -5.43
CA PHE A 61 -15.32 -9.16 -6.19
C PHE A 61 -14.10 -9.30 -5.28
N TRP A 62 -14.00 -8.44 -4.27
CA TRP A 62 -12.82 -8.38 -3.42
C TRP A 62 -12.72 -9.57 -2.48
N GLU A 63 -13.85 -10.10 -1.96
CA GLU A 63 -13.83 -11.34 -1.19
C GLU A 63 -13.18 -12.48 -1.99
N ARG A 64 -13.58 -12.65 -3.26
CA ARG A 64 -13.00 -13.67 -4.13
C ARG A 64 -11.52 -13.42 -4.46
N VAL A 65 -11.14 -12.16 -4.67
CA VAL A 65 -9.72 -11.80 -4.87
C VAL A 65 -8.89 -12.21 -3.67
N CYS A 66 -9.34 -11.90 -2.47
CA CYS A 66 -8.60 -12.22 -1.25
C CYS A 66 -8.51 -13.74 -1.04
N GLN A 67 -9.58 -14.49 -1.28
CA GLN A 67 -9.55 -15.97 -1.21
C GLN A 67 -8.49 -16.59 -2.12
N ASN A 68 -8.20 -15.96 -3.26
CA ASN A 68 -7.26 -16.45 -4.27
C ASN A 68 -5.87 -15.81 -4.22
N CYS A 69 -5.66 -14.78 -3.39
CA CYS A 69 -4.42 -14.01 -3.34
C CYS A 69 -3.69 -14.25 -2.02
N GLN A 70 -2.70 -15.13 -2.02
CA GLN A 70 -1.92 -15.47 -0.83
C GLN A 70 -1.23 -14.24 -0.21
N LEU A 71 -0.68 -13.35 -1.03
CA LEU A 71 -0.02 -12.13 -0.57
C LEU A 71 -0.96 -11.23 0.27
N LEU A 72 -2.25 -11.20 -0.07
CA LEU A 72 -3.23 -10.44 0.70
C LEU A 72 -3.55 -11.13 2.02
N ASN A 73 -3.62 -12.47 2.04
CA ASN A 73 -3.88 -13.22 3.26
C ASN A 73 -2.80 -13.00 4.32
N ASP A 74 -1.54 -12.85 3.90
CA ASP A 74 -0.43 -12.53 4.81
C ASP A 74 -0.55 -11.14 5.46
N LEU A 75 -1.37 -10.24 4.90
CA LEU A 75 -1.63 -8.91 5.45
C LEU A 75 -2.85 -8.87 6.40
N LEU A 76 -3.74 -9.86 6.30
CA LEU A 76 -5.03 -9.89 6.99
C LEU A 76 -4.94 -10.59 8.35
N PRO A 77 -5.94 -10.42 9.24
CA PRO A 77 -6.01 -11.19 10.49
C PRO A 77 -6.15 -12.70 10.24
N ASP A 78 -5.43 -13.52 11.03
CA ASP A 78 -5.37 -14.99 10.92
C ASP A 78 -6.73 -15.72 10.96
N ASP A 79 -7.69 -15.18 11.73
CA ASP A 79 -9.03 -15.76 11.95
C ASP A 79 -10.11 -15.16 11.04
N SER A 80 -9.75 -14.36 10.03
CA SER A 80 -10.75 -13.58 9.31
C SER A 80 -11.56 -14.42 8.32
N GLU A 81 -12.89 -14.35 8.45
CA GLU A 81 -13.74 -14.38 7.26
C GLU A 81 -13.35 -13.13 6.43
N ILE A 82 -12.62 -13.40 5.34
CA ILE A 82 -11.92 -12.44 4.47
C ILE A 82 -12.87 -11.43 3.77
N SER A 83 -14.16 -11.50 4.04
CA SER A 83 -15.24 -10.79 3.35
C SER A 83 -15.32 -9.28 3.64
N PHE A 84 -14.47 -8.73 4.50
CA PHE A 84 -14.66 -7.35 4.98
C PHE A 84 -14.08 -6.25 4.09
N ILE A 85 -13.28 -6.56 3.06
CA ILE A 85 -12.84 -5.55 2.08
C ILE A 85 -13.90 -5.42 0.98
N GLU A 86 -14.39 -4.20 0.77
CA GLU A 86 -15.34 -3.89 -0.30
C GLU A 86 -14.68 -3.19 -1.48
N SER A 87 -13.63 -2.43 -1.22
CA SER A 87 -12.85 -1.73 -2.25
C SER A 87 -11.44 -1.49 -1.73
N LEU A 88 -10.46 -1.70 -2.59
CA LEU A 88 -9.05 -1.34 -2.40
C LEU A 88 -8.64 -0.47 -3.58
N LYS A 89 -7.96 0.64 -3.28
CA LYS A 89 -7.40 1.54 -4.28
C LYS A 89 -6.02 2.00 -3.84
N CYS A 90 -5.05 1.86 -4.73
CA CYS A 90 -3.71 2.40 -4.53
C CYS A 90 -3.43 3.48 -5.58
N PHE A 91 -2.65 4.49 -5.22
CA PHE A 91 -2.33 5.59 -6.11
C PHE A 91 -0.95 6.20 -5.86
N TYR A 92 -0.40 6.77 -6.93
CA TYR A 92 0.76 7.65 -6.89
C TYR A 92 0.29 9.09 -7.12
N GLU A 93 0.90 10.02 -6.39
CA GLU A 93 0.73 11.47 -6.55
C GLU A 93 2.09 12.13 -6.81
N GLU A 94 2.06 13.41 -7.19
CA GLU A 94 3.29 14.20 -7.31
C GLU A 94 4.02 14.31 -5.95
N ASN A 95 5.23 14.84 -5.98
CA ASN A 95 6.06 15.02 -4.78
C ASN A 95 6.36 13.72 -4.02
N TYR A 96 6.51 12.59 -4.72
CA TYR A 96 6.92 11.30 -4.12
C TYR A 96 5.90 10.72 -3.14
N THR A 97 4.62 11.05 -3.34
CA THR A 97 3.55 10.60 -2.46
C THR A 97 2.89 9.34 -2.99
N CYS A 98 2.78 8.34 -2.13
CA CYS A 98 2.00 7.13 -2.35
C CYS A 98 0.76 7.16 -1.46
N GLY A 99 -0.30 6.45 -1.84
CA GLY A 99 -1.44 6.30 -0.97
C GLY A 99 -2.33 5.09 -1.25
N VAL A 100 -3.06 4.71 -0.22
CA VAL A 100 -3.98 3.58 -0.19
C VAL A 100 -5.30 4.04 0.41
N GLU A 101 -6.40 3.68 -0.24
CA GLU A 101 -7.76 3.82 0.28
C GLU A 101 -8.44 2.46 0.30
N ILE A 102 -9.07 2.12 1.43
CA ILE A 102 -9.84 0.88 1.60
C ILE A 102 -11.23 1.22 2.13
N ILE A 103 -12.25 0.66 1.50
CA ILE A 103 -13.63 0.68 2.01
C ILE A 103 -13.91 -0.68 2.65
N LEU A 104 -14.32 -0.67 3.92
CA LEU A 104 -14.52 -1.87 4.73
C LEU A 104 -15.99 -2.15 4.96
N LYS A 105 -16.49 -3.35 4.65
CA LYS A 105 -17.80 -3.81 5.11
C LYS A 105 -17.84 -3.84 6.64
N LYS A 106 -19.06 -3.97 7.20
CA LYS A 106 -19.20 -4.17 8.64
C LYS A 106 -18.43 -5.42 9.05
N ASN A 107 -17.51 -5.26 9.99
CA ASN A 107 -16.65 -6.32 10.49
C ASN A 107 -16.53 -6.27 12.02
N GLU A 108 -15.88 -7.29 12.59
CA GLU A 108 -15.68 -7.43 14.04
C GLU A 108 -14.50 -6.62 14.60
N TYR A 109 -13.59 -6.14 13.74
CA TYR A 109 -12.32 -5.54 14.14
C TYR A 109 -12.38 -4.03 14.30
N LEU A 110 -13.01 -3.33 13.35
CA LEU A 110 -13.00 -1.87 13.26
C LEU A 110 -14.42 -1.29 13.15
N TYR A 111 -14.62 -0.11 13.74
CA TYR A 111 -15.79 0.73 13.48
C TYR A 111 -15.65 1.56 12.20
N ASN A 112 -14.43 1.73 11.67
CA ASN A 112 -14.17 2.50 10.47
C ASN A 112 -14.85 1.87 9.24
N ARG A 113 -15.42 2.72 8.39
CA ARG A 113 -15.96 2.35 7.08
C ARG A 113 -14.95 2.61 5.95
N LYS A 114 -14.09 3.61 6.12
CA LYS A 114 -13.04 3.98 5.19
C LYS A 114 -11.72 4.09 5.94
N LEU A 115 -10.68 3.51 5.36
CA LEU A 115 -9.29 3.69 5.74
C LEU A 115 -8.58 4.40 4.59
N SER A 116 -7.69 5.33 4.93
CA SER A 116 -6.85 6.07 4.00
C SER A 116 -5.49 6.27 4.63
N LYS A 117 -4.43 6.03 3.87
CA LYS A 117 -3.08 6.45 4.22
C LYS A 117 -2.41 7.10 3.02
N LYS A 118 -1.67 8.16 3.27
CA LYS A 118 -0.72 8.77 2.33
C LYS A 118 0.63 8.87 3.01
N PHE A 119 1.71 8.61 2.28
CA PHE A 119 3.05 8.76 2.81
C PHE A 119 4.01 9.22 1.71
N ASN A 120 5.07 9.91 2.12
CA ASN A 120 6.10 10.39 1.23
C ASN A 120 7.29 9.42 1.23
N LEU A 121 7.87 9.12 0.07
CA LEU A 121 9.01 8.22 -0.03
C LEU A 121 10.36 8.88 0.29
N LEU A 122 10.43 10.22 0.22
CA LEU A 122 11.67 10.97 0.46
C LEU A 122 11.66 11.69 1.80
N GLU A 123 10.47 11.99 2.31
CA GLU A 123 10.25 12.62 3.60
C GLU A 123 9.65 11.55 4.50
N ASN A 124 10.13 11.37 5.73
CA ASN A 124 9.58 10.39 6.67
C ASN A 124 8.25 10.90 7.26
N ASP A 125 7.32 11.26 6.38
CA ASP A 125 6.04 11.89 6.67
C ASP A 125 4.89 11.05 6.10
N SER A 126 3.84 10.95 6.88
CA SER A 126 2.67 10.15 6.55
C SER A 126 1.42 10.67 7.26
N GLU A 127 0.28 10.51 6.61
CA GLU A 127 -1.02 10.75 7.19
C GLU A 127 -1.87 9.48 7.06
N GLY A 128 -2.24 8.89 8.18
CA GLY A 128 -3.05 7.67 8.26
C GLY A 128 -4.40 7.93 8.95
N THR A 129 -5.37 7.06 8.66
CA THR A 129 -6.67 7.07 9.36
C THR A 129 -6.51 6.54 10.77
N GLU A 130 -6.95 7.30 11.77
CA GLU A 130 -7.05 6.82 13.14
C GLU A 130 -8.04 5.63 13.24
N LEU A 131 -7.52 4.48 13.68
CA LEU A 131 -8.29 3.25 13.77
C LEU A 131 -9.15 3.21 15.03
N LYS A 132 -10.46 3.05 14.86
CA LYS A 132 -11.46 2.88 15.92
C LYS A 132 -11.72 1.39 16.13
N THR A 133 -10.94 0.77 17.00
CA THR A 133 -10.95 -0.68 17.23
C THR A 133 -12.16 -1.15 18.04
N LYS A 134 -12.71 -2.30 17.67
CA LYS A 134 -13.72 -3.08 18.39
C LYS A 134 -13.08 -4.25 19.14
N LYS A 135 -12.12 -4.90 18.48
CA LYS A 135 -11.41 -6.09 18.91
C LYS A 135 -9.95 -5.92 18.51
N GLU A 136 -9.04 -6.20 19.43
CA GLU A 136 -7.61 -6.19 19.12
C GLU A 136 -7.24 -7.42 18.29
N THR A 137 -6.37 -7.22 17.32
CA THR A 137 -5.83 -8.26 16.45
C THR A 137 -4.47 -7.82 15.94
N ASN A 138 -3.58 -8.78 15.73
CA ASN A 138 -2.36 -8.55 14.95
C ASN A 138 -2.74 -8.61 13.48
N CYS A 139 -2.42 -7.58 12.72
CA CYS A 139 -2.84 -7.44 11.33
C CYS A 139 -1.96 -6.38 10.66
N LEU A 140 -1.05 -6.82 9.78
CA LEU A 140 -0.13 -5.92 9.08
C LEU A 140 -0.88 -4.85 8.27
N LEU A 141 -2.05 -5.18 7.72
CA LEU A 141 -2.88 -4.21 7.04
C LEU A 141 -3.35 -3.08 7.96
N PHE A 142 -3.71 -3.39 9.21
CA PHE A 142 -4.15 -2.36 10.16
C PHE A 142 -2.97 -1.57 10.73
N ASP A 143 -1.85 -2.24 10.98
CA ASP A 143 -0.63 -1.60 11.47
C ASP A 143 -0.09 -0.61 10.42
N PHE A 144 -0.20 -0.92 9.13
CA PHE A 144 0.08 0.02 8.05
C PHE A 144 -0.68 1.34 8.18
N PHE A 145 -1.93 1.36 8.62
CA PHE A 145 -2.67 2.62 8.80
C PHE A 145 -2.32 3.38 10.09
N LYS A 146 -1.62 2.76 11.04
CA LYS A 146 -1.22 3.35 12.32
C LYS A 146 0.22 3.88 12.29
N ASP A 147 1.14 3.07 11.77
CA ASP A 147 2.59 3.23 11.94
C ASP A 147 3.30 3.28 10.58
N ASN A 148 4.52 3.82 10.54
CA ASN A 148 5.22 4.16 9.29
C ASN A 148 6.33 3.16 8.91
N ASP A 149 6.50 2.12 9.70
CA ASP A 149 7.70 1.28 9.65
C ASP A 149 7.77 0.47 8.35
N ASN A 150 6.61 0.06 7.81
CA ASN A 150 6.51 -0.85 6.66
C ASN A 150 5.73 -0.24 5.48
N ASP A 151 5.66 1.09 5.38
CA ASP A 151 4.78 1.78 4.43
C ASP A 151 5.01 1.38 2.98
N LEU A 152 6.27 1.37 2.54
CA LEU A 152 6.62 1.03 1.16
C LEU A 152 6.39 -0.45 0.86
N GLU A 153 6.74 -1.35 1.78
CA GLU A 153 6.59 -2.79 1.60
C GLU A 153 5.11 -3.19 1.49
N VAL A 154 4.28 -2.72 2.43
CA VAL A 154 2.84 -2.99 2.40
C VAL A 154 2.18 -2.32 1.20
N PHE A 155 2.59 -1.10 0.84
CA PHE A 155 2.09 -0.44 -0.36
C PHE A 155 2.41 -1.20 -1.64
N ASP A 156 3.63 -1.70 -1.82
CA ASP A 156 4.02 -2.45 -3.02
C ASP A 156 3.17 -3.73 -3.17
N ILE A 157 2.93 -4.46 -2.07
CA ILE A 157 2.04 -5.62 -2.05
C ILE A 157 0.59 -5.21 -2.43
N LEU A 158 0.04 -4.19 -1.77
CA LEU A 158 -1.32 -3.73 -2.04
C LEU A 158 -1.47 -3.18 -3.47
N PHE A 159 -0.44 -2.52 -4.01
CA PHE A 159 -0.43 -2.01 -5.38
C PHE A 159 -0.40 -3.15 -6.40
N GLU A 160 0.39 -4.19 -6.17
CA GLU A 160 0.40 -5.40 -7.01
C GLU A 160 -0.99 -6.05 -7.03
N ILE A 161 -1.58 -6.25 -5.85
CA ILE A 161 -2.93 -6.80 -5.72
C ILE A 161 -3.94 -5.90 -6.44
N TYR A 162 -3.90 -4.60 -6.20
CA TYR A 162 -4.82 -3.64 -6.80
C TYR A 162 -4.75 -3.66 -8.32
N THR A 163 -3.55 -3.69 -8.90
CA THR A 163 -3.37 -3.66 -10.35
C THR A 163 -3.74 -5.00 -11.01
N ASN A 164 -3.50 -6.12 -10.33
CA ASN A 164 -3.77 -7.47 -10.85
C ASN A 164 -5.06 -8.11 -10.32
N ALA A 165 -5.91 -7.37 -9.59
CA ALA A 165 -7.08 -7.89 -8.90
C ALA A 165 -7.99 -8.77 -9.77
N ALA A 166 -8.21 -8.39 -11.03
CA ALA A 166 -9.04 -9.17 -11.94
C ALA A 166 -8.47 -10.58 -12.21
N GLN A 167 -7.15 -10.73 -12.25
CA GLN A 167 -6.52 -12.05 -12.43
C GLN A 167 -6.85 -12.95 -11.25
N TYR A 168 -6.66 -12.45 -10.02
CA TYR A 168 -6.99 -13.17 -8.79
C TYR A 168 -8.48 -13.53 -8.71
N PHE A 169 -9.36 -12.64 -9.18
CA PHE A 169 -10.80 -12.93 -9.23
C PHE A 169 -11.14 -14.13 -10.14
N PHE A 170 -10.44 -14.32 -11.26
CA PHE A 170 -10.72 -15.39 -12.21
C PHE A 170 -10.01 -16.71 -11.92
N ILE A 171 -9.08 -16.75 -10.97
CA ILE A 171 -8.48 -18.00 -10.49
C ILE A 171 -9.59 -18.90 -9.92
N LYS A 172 -9.52 -20.18 -10.27
CA LYS A 172 -10.47 -21.23 -9.90
C LYS A 172 -9.83 -22.20 -8.94
#